data_AF-A0A1V5LI38-F1
#
_entry.id   AF-A0A1V5LI38-F1
#
_cell.length_a   1.000
_cell.length_b   1.000
_cell.length_c   1.000
_cell.angle_alpha   90.00
_cell.angle_beta   90.00
_cell.angle_gamma   90.00
#
_symmetry.space_group_name_H-M   'P 1'
#
loop_
_entity.id
_entity.type
_entity.pdbx_description
1 polymer ?
#
loop_
_entity_poly.entity_id
_entity_poly.type
_entity_poly.pdbx_seq_one_letter_code
_entity_poly.pdbx_strand_id
1 'polypeptide(L)'
;MFDLFVDLGANDHQLDFPTVFCSAKLGTAMLDPADDGPDLVPLFEAILQHVPAPRVEQDGSFQMLVSTLDYSPYLGQLAIGRIERGRVRLGETVALHPLEGASITGKVSRLYIFENLQREEAQEAGAGEIIALAGLETVSIGATICDPQAPDLLPGIAVDQPTISVDFLVNTSPFAGREGKFLTSRHLRERLMRELQSNVALRVEETDSADAFKVSGRGELHLTILIETMRREGYEFMVSQPRVITREIDGVLCEPYEELTIDVPENYVGTVIEGVGARRAELLEMEVGGDGKTRLRFRIPARGLFGYRTDFLTSTRGTGVLHHQFMEYGPVAGEVTRRTRGVMISMNQGLSKGFAIEGLQERSELFIGPGVEVYEGMIVGENSRDNDLVVNITRAKKLTNMRASTSDISIALTPPRTMSLEDAIGYIQDDEYVEITPASLRLRKRLLKAHERKD
;
A
#
# COMPACT_ATOMS: atom_id res chain seq x y z
N MET A 1 10.90 -25.23 5.03
CA MET A 1 11.83 -24.26 4.39
C MET A 1 12.54 -24.93 3.22
N PHE A 2 13.18 -26.08 3.45
CA PHE A 2 13.75 -26.91 2.38
C PHE A 2 12.72 -27.28 1.30
N ASP A 3 11.58 -27.86 1.69
CA ASP A 3 10.51 -28.24 0.74
C ASP A 3 10.00 -27.05 -0.08
N LEU A 4 9.85 -25.88 0.54
CA LEU A 4 9.46 -24.64 -0.16
C LEU A 4 10.47 -24.24 -1.25
N PHE A 5 11.78 -24.44 -1.02
CA PHE A 5 12.81 -24.12 -2.02
C PHE A 5 12.86 -25.18 -3.13
N VAL A 6 12.64 -26.46 -2.79
CA VAL A 6 12.51 -27.54 -3.78
C VAL A 6 11.29 -27.29 -4.68
N ASP A 7 10.14 -26.96 -4.10
CA ASP A 7 8.90 -26.65 -4.82
C ASP A 7 9.02 -25.39 -5.71
N LEU A 8 9.93 -24.47 -5.36
CA LEU A 8 10.25 -23.27 -6.15
C LEU A 8 11.37 -23.50 -7.19
N GLY A 9 11.87 -24.73 -7.34
CA GLY A 9 12.89 -25.08 -8.33
C GLY A 9 14.30 -24.60 -7.99
N ALA A 10 14.64 -24.50 -6.70
CA ALA A 10 15.97 -24.10 -6.25
C ALA A 10 17.05 -25.09 -6.71
N ASN A 11 18.23 -24.58 -7.06
CA ASN A 11 19.38 -25.40 -7.43
C ASN A 11 20.10 -25.95 -6.18
N ASP A 12 20.94 -26.99 -6.33
CA ASP A 12 21.60 -27.68 -5.20
C ASP A 12 22.39 -26.72 -4.29
N HIS A 13 22.94 -25.64 -4.84
CA HIS A 13 23.64 -24.60 -4.08
C HIS A 13 22.71 -23.74 -3.21
N GLN A 14 21.45 -23.57 -3.60
CA GLN A 14 20.43 -22.86 -2.82
C GLN A 14 19.78 -23.75 -1.76
N LEU A 15 19.88 -25.08 -1.92
CA LEU A 15 19.37 -26.06 -0.97
C LEU A 15 20.32 -26.29 0.21
N ASP A 16 21.61 -25.97 0.04
CA ASP A 16 22.66 -26.09 1.06
C ASP A 16 22.81 -24.75 1.82
N PHE A 17 21.82 -24.43 2.66
CA PHE A 17 21.83 -23.22 3.47
C PHE A 17 22.08 -23.52 4.96
N PRO A 18 22.92 -22.74 5.66
CA PRO A 18 23.08 -22.87 7.10
C PRO A 18 21.77 -22.43 7.78
N THR A 19 21.25 -23.27 8.67
CA THR A 19 20.09 -22.91 9.50
C THR A 19 20.58 -22.50 10.87
N VAL A 20 20.19 -21.30 11.32
CA VAL A 20 20.49 -20.79 12.66
C VAL A 20 19.16 -20.54 13.37
N PHE A 21 18.98 -21.16 14.53
CA PHE A 21 17.82 -20.95 15.38
C PHE A 21 18.12 -19.84 16.38
N CYS A 22 17.24 -18.84 16.48
CA CYS A 22 17.47 -17.66 17.31
C CYS A 22 16.28 -17.40 18.25
N SER A 23 16.58 -17.01 19.49
CA SER A 23 15.59 -16.50 20.45
C SER A 23 15.91 -15.05 20.81
N ALA A 24 15.17 -14.11 20.20
CA ALA A 24 15.35 -12.68 20.47
C ALA A 24 15.09 -12.30 21.94
N LYS A 25 14.22 -13.04 22.63
CA LYS A 25 13.89 -12.80 24.05
C LYS A 25 15.03 -13.19 24.98
N LEU A 26 15.71 -14.29 24.67
CA LEU A 26 16.83 -14.80 25.48
C LEU A 26 18.17 -14.25 25.01
N GLY A 27 18.23 -13.71 23.78
CA GLY A 27 19.47 -13.21 23.18
C GLY A 27 20.40 -14.34 22.74
N THR A 28 19.86 -15.46 22.28
CA THR A 28 20.62 -16.68 21.99
C THR A 28 20.46 -17.13 20.55
N ALA A 29 21.52 -17.71 19.98
CA ALA A 29 21.55 -18.35 18.67
C ALA A 29 22.20 -19.74 18.78
N MET A 30 21.72 -20.70 18.00
CA MET A 30 22.16 -22.09 18.02
C MET A 30 22.06 -22.71 16.62
N LEU A 31 22.95 -23.65 16.30
CA LEU A 31 22.91 -24.39 15.03
C LEU A 31 22.02 -25.64 15.13
N ASP A 32 21.92 -26.22 16.32
CA ASP A 32 20.99 -27.29 16.65
C ASP A 32 19.95 -26.76 17.65
N PRO A 33 18.65 -26.95 17.42
CA PRO A 33 17.60 -26.52 18.34
C PRO A 33 17.62 -27.24 19.70
N ALA A 34 18.37 -28.33 19.85
CA ALA A 34 18.57 -29.03 21.12
C ALA A 34 19.67 -28.41 22.01
N ASP A 35 20.47 -27.47 21.47
CA ASP A 35 21.56 -26.84 22.19
C ASP A 35 21.12 -25.55 22.89
N ASP A 36 21.41 -25.44 24.19
CA ASP A 36 21.26 -24.19 24.93
C ASP A 36 22.50 -23.31 24.73
N GLY A 37 22.55 -22.60 23.60
CA GLY A 37 23.57 -21.58 23.34
C GLY A 37 23.35 -20.33 24.22
N PRO A 38 24.39 -19.76 24.86
CA PRO A 38 24.23 -18.62 25.78
C PRO A 38 24.19 -17.25 25.10
N ASP A 39 24.59 -17.15 23.82
CA ASP A 39 24.77 -15.86 23.14
C ASP A 39 24.48 -15.95 21.63
N LEU A 40 24.71 -14.83 20.92
CA LEU A 40 24.51 -14.70 19.48
C LEU A 40 25.76 -15.01 18.65
N VAL A 41 26.86 -15.48 19.26
CA VAL A 41 28.12 -15.76 18.54
C VAL A 41 27.90 -16.72 17.35
N PRO A 42 27.12 -17.81 17.46
CA PRO A 42 26.88 -18.72 16.34
C PRO A 42 26.25 -18.04 15.12
N LEU A 43 25.40 -17.02 15.34
CA LEU A 43 24.81 -16.24 14.25
C LEU A 43 25.88 -15.39 13.54
N PHE A 44 26.73 -14.70 14.29
CA PHE A 44 27.79 -13.87 13.71
C PHE A 44 28.83 -14.71 12.97
N GLU A 45 29.20 -15.87 13.51
CA GLU A 45 30.10 -16.82 12.83
C GLU A 45 29.48 -17.36 11.54
N ALA A 46 28.21 -17.74 11.57
CA ALA A 46 27.51 -18.20 10.36
C ALA A 46 27.50 -17.12 9.26
N ILE A 47 27.25 -15.85 9.63
CA ILE A 47 27.32 -14.71 8.71
C ILE A 47 28.74 -14.57 8.13
N LEU A 48 29.77 -14.54 8.98
CA LEU A 48 31.17 -14.37 8.53
C LEU A 48 31.66 -15.53 7.64
N GLN A 49 31.15 -16.75 7.85
CA GLN A 49 31.54 -17.92 7.07
C GLN A 49 30.82 -18.01 5.71
N HIS A 50 29.53 -17.67 5.66
CA HIS A 50 28.70 -17.94 4.48
C HIS A 50 28.40 -16.70 3.65
N VAL A 51 28.47 -15.48 4.22
CA VAL A 51 28.29 -14.25 3.46
C VAL A 51 29.63 -13.84 2.85
N PRO A 52 29.79 -13.90 1.52
CA PRO A 52 31.05 -13.53 0.88
C PRO A 52 31.31 -12.03 1.07
N ALA A 53 32.60 -11.67 1.16
CA ALA A 53 33.00 -10.28 1.12
C ALA A 53 32.48 -9.61 -0.16
N PRO A 54 32.06 -8.32 -0.11
CA PRO A 54 31.64 -7.59 -1.28
C PRO A 54 32.72 -7.64 -2.38
N ARG A 55 32.34 -8.00 -3.60
CA ARG A 55 33.23 -7.95 -4.75
C ARG A 55 33.35 -6.50 -5.20
N VAL A 56 34.36 -5.81 -4.69
CA VAL A 56 34.57 -4.39 -4.92
C VAL A 56 35.98 -4.12 -5.41
N GLU A 57 36.11 -3.12 -6.29
CA GLU A 57 37.40 -2.68 -6.83
C GLU A 57 37.90 -1.49 -6.00
N GLN A 58 38.87 -1.71 -5.10
CA GLN A 58 39.39 -0.63 -4.25
C GLN A 58 40.21 0.41 -5.03
N ASP A 59 40.90 -0.04 -6.06
CA ASP A 59 41.74 0.79 -6.93
C ASP A 59 40.97 1.09 -8.23
N GLY A 60 40.42 2.30 -8.34
CA GLY A 60 39.68 2.72 -9.53
C GLY A 60 38.94 4.05 -9.34
N SER A 61 38.37 4.56 -10.42
CA SER A 61 37.50 5.74 -10.38
C SER A 61 36.24 5.45 -9.58
N PHE A 62 35.79 6.44 -8.81
CA PHE A 62 34.61 6.35 -7.95
C PHE A 62 33.39 5.89 -8.75
N GLN A 63 32.67 4.93 -8.20
CA GLN A 63 31.43 4.42 -8.75
C GLN A 63 30.52 3.91 -7.63
N MET A 64 29.30 4.44 -7.58
CA MET A 64 28.28 4.09 -6.61
C MET A 64 26.92 3.98 -7.29
N LEU A 65 26.19 2.90 -6.98
CA LEU A 65 24.78 2.77 -7.37
C LEU A 65 23.88 3.32 -6.28
N VAL A 66 23.00 4.26 -6.64
CA VAL A 66 21.98 4.76 -5.72
C VAL A 66 20.92 3.68 -5.52
N SER A 67 20.89 3.10 -4.32
CA SER A 67 19.98 2.02 -3.97
C SER A 67 18.71 2.53 -3.29
N THR A 68 18.85 3.51 -2.40
CA THR A 68 17.74 4.15 -1.69
C THR A 68 17.95 5.66 -1.61
N LEU A 69 16.87 6.38 -1.31
CA LEU A 69 16.88 7.82 -1.12
C LEU A 69 16.33 8.14 0.27
N ASP A 70 16.87 9.18 0.87
CA ASP A 70 16.34 9.78 2.08
C ASP A 70 16.30 11.31 1.92
N TYR A 71 15.63 12.01 2.83
CA TYR A 71 15.48 13.45 2.77
C TYR A 71 15.80 14.11 4.11
N SER A 72 16.60 15.17 4.06
CA SER A 72 16.89 16.05 5.18
C SER A 72 16.41 17.47 4.88
N PRO A 73 15.65 18.13 5.79
CA PRO A 73 15.21 19.52 5.61
C PRO A 73 16.36 20.52 5.40
N TYR A 74 17.56 20.21 5.89
CA TYR A 74 18.73 21.08 5.81
C TYR A 74 19.66 20.76 4.65
N LEU A 75 19.73 19.49 4.24
CA LEU A 75 20.70 19.01 3.26
C LEU A 75 20.06 18.62 1.91
N GLY A 76 18.73 18.57 1.84
CA GLY A 76 18.00 18.10 0.68
C GLY A 76 17.96 16.58 0.59
N GLN A 77 17.94 16.05 -0.64
CA GLN A 77 17.97 14.61 -0.90
C GLN A 77 19.34 14.02 -0.53
N LEU A 78 19.29 12.85 0.11
CA LEU A 78 20.43 12.02 0.46
C LEU A 78 20.40 10.77 -0.41
N ALA A 79 21.43 10.60 -1.22
CA ALA A 79 21.62 9.40 -2.03
C ALA A 79 22.28 8.32 -1.16
N ILE A 80 21.60 7.19 -0.96
CA ILE A 80 22.14 6.07 -0.18
C ILE A 80 22.48 4.92 -1.13
N GLY A 81 23.69 4.42 -1.01
CA GLY A 81 24.19 3.37 -1.88
C GLY A 81 25.45 2.72 -1.35
N ARG A 82 25.78 1.57 -1.93
CA ARG A 82 27.07 0.92 -1.73
C ARG A 82 28.04 1.39 -2.79
N ILE A 83 29.26 1.74 -2.38
CA ILE A 83 30.34 2.05 -3.31
C ILE A 83 30.84 0.74 -3.93
N GLU A 84 30.74 0.61 -5.26
CA GLU A 84 31.22 -0.58 -5.97
C GLU A 84 32.72 -0.48 -6.30
N ARG A 85 33.17 0.75 -6.61
CA ARG A 85 34.56 1.01 -6.99
C ARG A 85 35.06 2.35 -6.50
N GLY A 86 36.35 2.40 -6.18
CA GLY A 86 37.06 3.64 -5.85
C GLY A 86 36.67 4.22 -4.50
N ARG A 87 36.84 5.54 -4.36
CA ARG A 87 36.60 6.29 -3.12
C ARG A 87 36.02 7.65 -3.41
N VAL A 88 35.27 8.20 -2.47
CA VAL A 88 34.71 9.56 -2.55
C VAL A 88 35.11 10.37 -1.33
N ARG A 89 35.46 11.63 -1.55
CA ARG A 89 35.77 12.58 -0.48
C ARG A 89 34.76 13.70 -0.36
N LEU A 90 34.67 14.25 0.85
CA LEU A 90 33.89 15.45 1.10
C LEU A 90 34.40 16.61 0.22
N GLY A 91 33.48 17.26 -0.51
CA GLY A 91 33.80 18.37 -1.40
C GLY A 91 34.27 17.96 -2.79
N GLU A 92 34.33 16.67 -3.11
CA GLU A 92 34.69 16.19 -4.44
C GLU A 92 33.56 16.45 -5.45
N THR A 93 33.93 16.64 -6.73
CA THR A 93 32.97 16.79 -7.82
C THR A 93 32.66 15.44 -8.42
N VAL A 94 31.39 15.09 -8.47
CA VAL A 94 30.89 13.80 -8.98
C VAL A 94 29.87 14.02 -10.08
N ALA A 95 29.75 13.06 -10.99
CA ALA A 95 28.74 13.04 -12.03
C ALA A 95 27.62 12.06 -11.64
N LEU A 96 26.39 12.56 -11.60
CA LEU A 96 25.18 11.77 -11.47
C LEU A 96 24.67 11.44 -12.87
N HIS A 97 24.51 10.14 -13.12
CA HIS A 97 23.92 9.60 -14.34
C HIS A 97 22.58 8.94 -14.00
N PRO A 98 21.46 9.63 -14.26
CA PRO A 98 20.13 9.04 -14.14
C PRO A 98 19.94 7.85 -15.10
N LEU A 99 18.98 6.99 -14.81
CA LEU A 99 18.52 5.93 -15.72
C LEU A 99 18.01 6.50 -17.07
N GLU A 100 17.32 7.63 -17.00
CA GLU A 100 16.81 8.36 -18.15
C GLU A 100 17.12 9.86 -17.98
N GLY A 101 17.76 10.47 -18.97
CA GLY A 101 18.05 11.91 -18.99
C GLY A 101 19.52 12.25 -19.15
N ALA A 102 19.84 13.54 -18.99
CA ALA A 102 21.19 14.05 -19.10
C ALA A 102 21.97 13.85 -17.79
N SER A 103 23.29 13.67 -17.92
CA SER A 103 24.20 13.58 -16.78
C SER A 103 24.35 14.94 -16.12
N ILE A 104 24.34 14.96 -14.79
CA ILE A 104 24.42 16.18 -13.99
C ILE A 104 25.68 16.12 -13.14
N THR A 105 26.54 17.12 -13.23
CA THR A 105 27.69 17.26 -12.32
C THR A 105 27.27 18.00 -11.07
N GLY A 106 27.66 17.50 -9.90
CA GLY A 106 27.47 18.18 -8.63
C GLY A 106 28.63 17.96 -7.67
N LYS A 107 28.54 18.56 -6.49
CA LYS A 107 29.59 18.53 -5.48
C LYS A 107 29.09 17.87 -4.21
N VAL A 108 29.88 16.95 -3.66
CA VAL A 108 29.56 16.29 -2.40
C VAL A 108 29.62 17.30 -1.25
N SER A 109 28.45 17.66 -0.72
CA SER A 109 28.34 18.67 0.35
C SER A 109 28.45 18.06 1.74
N ARG A 110 27.94 16.83 1.90
CA ARG A 110 28.06 16.00 3.10
C ARG A 110 28.18 14.54 2.71
N LEU A 111 28.94 13.79 3.51
CA LEU A 111 29.16 12.36 3.38
C LEU A 111 28.95 11.72 4.75
N TYR A 112 28.11 10.69 4.79
CA TYR A 112 27.82 9.93 6.00
C TYR A 112 28.12 8.46 5.79
N ILE A 113 28.65 7.81 6.83
CA ILE A 113 28.75 6.36 6.95
C ILE A 113 27.76 5.90 8.01
N PHE A 114 27.18 4.72 7.82
CA PHE A 114 26.26 4.13 8.80
C PHE A 114 27.04 3.37 9.86
N GLU A 115 26.93 3.81 11.11
CA GLU A 115 27.49 3.12 12.27
C GLU A 115 26.38 2.80 13.26
N ASN A 116 26.18 1.51 13.53
CA ASN A 116 25.06 1.00 14.31
C ASN A 116 23.70 1.46 13.74
N LEU A 117 22.99 2.32 14.50
CA LEU A 117 21.69 2.89 14.14
C LEU A 117 21.78 4.38 13.78
N GLN A 118 22.99 4.93 13.71
CA GLN A 118 23.24 6.34 13.47
C GLN A 118 24.08 6.56 12.21
N ARG A 119 24.13 7.81 11.79
CA ARG A 119 24.95 8.26 10.67
C ARG A 119 26.06 9.14 11.24
N GLU A 120 27.31 8.77 10.96
CA GLU A 120 28.47 9.57 11.33
C GLU A 120 29.01 10.31 10.11
N GLU A 121 29.46 11.55 10.32
CA GLU A 121 30.07 12.35 9.25
C GLU A 121 31.46 11.83 8.93
N ALA A 122 31.69 11.50 7.65
CA ALA A 122 32.96 10.99 7.17
C ALA A 122 33.61 11.98 6.19
N GLN A 123 34.95 12.00 6.18
CA GLN A 123 35.73 12.81 5.21
C GLN A 123 36.02 12.05 3.92
N GLU A 124 36.12 10.72 4.01
CA GLU A 124 36.39 9.80 2.90
C GLU A 124 35.61 8.51 3.15
N ALA A 125 35.13 7.89 2.07
CA ALA A 125 34.55 6.55 2.09
C ALA A 125 35.02 5.76 0.87
N GLY A 126 35.19 4.44 1.03
CA GLY A 126 35.76 3.55 0.02
C GLY A 126 34.85 2.41 -0.42
N ALA A 127 35.29 1.71 -1.47
CA ALA A 127 34.59 0.59 -2.06
C ALA A 127 34.20 -0.48 -1.02
N GLY A 128 32.92 -0.87 -1.02
CA GLY A 128 32.31 -1.80 -0.07
C GLY A 128 31.49 -1.12 1.03
N GLU A 129 31.71 0.16 1.30
CA GLU A 129 30.97 0.90 2.31
C GLU A 129 29.58 1.32 1.81
N ILE A 130 28.60 1.32 2.72
CA ILE A 130 27.27 1.90 2.50
C ILE A 130 27.30 3.32 3.02
N ILE A 131 27.06 4.28 2.14
CA ILE A 131 27.16 5.71 2.44
C ILE A 131 25.86 6.45 2.16
N ALA A 132 25.67 7.59 2.81
CA ALA A 132 24.67 8.59 2.42
C ALA A 132 25.37 9.87 1.98
N LEU A 133 25.09 10.30 0.75
CA LEU A 133 25.74 11.43 0.09
C LEU A 133 24.73 12.55 -0.16
N ALA A 134 25.08 13.78 0.20
CA ALA A 134 24.28 14.98 -0.04
C ALA A 134 24.96 15.94 -1.02
N GLY A 135 24.18 16.80 -1.68
CA GLY A 135 24.69 17.86 -2.57
C GLY A 135 24.46 17.62 -4.07
N LEU A 136 23.72 16.56 -4.41
CA LEU A 136 23.22 16.33 -5.76
C LEU A 136 21.73 16.67 -5.81
N GLU A 137 21.35 17.43 -6.84
CA GLU A 137 19.95 17.74 -7.11
C GLU A 137 19.32 16.62 -7.94
N THR A 138 18.06 16.28 -7.67
CA THR A 138 17.25 15.34 -8.48
C THR A 138 17.84 13.93 -8.60
N VAL A 139 18.25 13.33 -7.48
CA VAL A 139 18.76 11.94 -7.47
C VAL A 139 17.60 10.96 -7.63
N SER A 140 17.81 9.91 -8.43
CA SER A 140 16.86 8.80 -8.62
C SER A 140 17.47 7.47 -8.18
N ILE A 141 16.63 6.54 -7.71
CA ILE A 141 17.04 5.16 -7.44
C ILE A 141 17.46 4.51 -8.77
N GLY A 142 18.54 3.72 -8.72
CA GLY A 142 19.13 3.10 -9.89
C GLY A 142 20.05 4.01 -10.69
N ALA A 143 20.18 5.30 -10.34
CA ALA A 143 21.18 6.18 -10.92
C ALA A 143 22.59 5.77 -10.48
N THR A 144 23.57 5.99 -11.36
CA THR A 144 24.99 5.79 -11.04
C THR A 144 25.63 7.14 -10.71
N ILE A 145 26.34 7.23 -9.59
CA ILE A 145 27.20 8.37 -9.27
C ILE A 145 28.64 7.92 -9.51
N CYS A 146 29.37 8.63 -10.35
CA CYS A 146 30.74 8.28 -10.72
C CYS A 146 31.65 9.51 -10.86
N ASP A 147 32.93 9.25 -11.09
CA ASP A 147 33.90 10.29 -11.46
C ASP A 147 33.51 10.95 -12.81
N PRO A 148 33.43 12.29 -12.90
CA PRO A 148 33.12 12.99 -14.14
C PRO A 148 34.12 12.75 -15.28
N GLN A 149 35.38 12.40 -14.97
CA GLN A 149 36.42 12.17 -15.98
C GLN A 149 36.40 10.74 -16.53
N ALA A 150 35.75 9.80 -15.84
CA ALA A 150 35.67 8.40 -16.22
C ALA A 150 34.26 7.84 -15.97
N PRO A 151 33.26 8.26 -16.78
CA PRO A 151 31.89 7.79 -16.61
C PRO A 151 31.78 6.32 -17.02
N ASP A 152 31.57 5.46 -16.03
CA ASP A 152 31.29 4.04 -16.20
C ASP A 152 29.98 3.74 -15.48
N LEU A 153 28.95 3.35 -16.24
CA LEU A 153 27.59 3.23 -15.73
C LEU A 153 27.33 1.81 -15.23
N LEU A 154 26.81 1.71 -14.00
CA LEU A 154 26.31 0.44 -13.50
C LEU A 154 24.95 0.13 -14.14
N PRO A 155 24.62 -1.15 -14.34
CA PRO A 155 23.27 -1.53 -14.73
C PRO A 155 22.29 -1.04 -13.65
N GLY A 156 21.53 0.00 -13.97
CA GLY A 156 20.62 0.62 -13.03
C GLY A 156 19.48 -0.30 -12.64
N ILE A 157 18.95 -0.10 -11.43
CA ILE A 157 17.76 -0.82 -10.96
C ILE A 157 16.53 -0.07 -11.48
N ALA A 158 15.83 -0.68 -12.45
CA ALA A 158 14.57 -0.12 -12.93
C ALA A 158 13.55 -0.07 -11.78
N VAL A 159 12.99 1.11 -11.54
CA VAL A 159 11.93 1.31 -10.56
C VAL A 159 10.59 0.94 -11.20
N ASP A 160 9.82 0.05 -10.57
CA ASP A 160 8.50 -0.30 -11.10
C ASP A 160 7.62 0.95 -11.23
N GLN A 161 7.04 1.10 -12.41
CA GLN A 161 6.15 2.21 -12.74
C GLN A 161 4.82 2.07 -11.98
N PRO A 162 4.14 3.19 -11.69
CA PRO A 162 2.83 3.12 -11.06
C PRO A 162 1.81 2.44 -11.98
N THR A 163 0.94 1.63 -11.39
CA THR A 163 -0.11 0.86 -12.07
C THR A 163 -1.51 1.32 -11.66
N ILE A 164 -1.62 1.98 -10.51
CA ILE A 164 -2.88 2.43 -9.91
C ILE A 164 -2.80 3.92 -9.59
N SER A 165 -3.91 4.63 -9.80
CA SER A 165 -4.09 6.03 -9.44
C SER A 165 -5.34 6.23 -8.57
N VAL A 166 -5.24 7.13 -7.59
CA VAL A 166 -6.31 7.57 -6.69
C VAL A 166 -6.26 9.09 -6.60
N ASP A 167 -7.41 9.75 -6.58
CA ASP A 167 -7.45 11.20 -6.35
C ASP A 167 -7.50 11.48 -4.85
N PHE A 168 -6.61 12.35 -4.38
CA PHE A 168 -6.58 12.87 -3.02
C PHE A 168 -7.22 14.25 -3.03
N LEU A 169 -8.29 14.43 -2.26
CA LEU A 169 -9.10 15.64 -2.25
C LEU A 169 -9.12 16.28 -0.87
N VAL A 170 -9.24 17.61 -0.82
CA VAL A 170 -9.55 18.34 0.42
C VAL A 170 -10.88 17.87 1.00
N ASN A 171 -10.97 17.73 2.34
CA ASN A 171 -12.22 17.36 2.98
C ASN A 171 -13.27 18.49 2.87
N THR A 172 -14.37 18.19 2.18
CA THR A 172 -15.53 19.09 2.00
C THR A 172 -16.77 18.60 2.75
N SER A 173 -16.60 17.68 3.70
CA SER A 173 -17.71 17.17 4.50
C SER A 173 -18.17 18.22 5.54
N PRO A 174 -19.41 18.12 6.06
CA PRO A 174 -19.85 18.91 7.21
C PRO A 174 -19.03 18.69 8.49
N PHE A 175 -18.17 17.66 8.53
CA PHE A 175 -17.27 17.35 9.63
C PHE A 175 -15.84 17.83 9.38
N ALA A 176 -15.60 18.58 8.30
CA ALA A 176 -14.30 19.13 7.97
C ALA A 176 -13.69 19.93 9.14
N GLY A 177 -12.45 19.60 9.52
CA GLY A 177 -11.67 20.30 10.55
C GLY A 177 -12.05 19.98 11.99
N ARG A 178 -12.80 18.89 12.24
CA ARG A 178 -13.12 18.45 13.61
C ARG A 178 -12.04 17.59 14.24
N GLU A 179 -11.34 16.79 13.44
CA GLU A 179 -10.38 15.78 13.93
C GLU A 179 -8.96 16.00 13.38
N GLY A 180 -8.82 16.58 12.18
CA GLY A 180 -7.55 16.88 11.55
C GLY A 180 -6.97 18.25 11.89
N LYS A 181 -5.64 18.34 11.81
CA LYS A 181 -4.88 19.60 11.88
C LYS A 181 -4.58 20.16 10.50
N PHE A 182 -4.36 19.28 9.52
CA PHE A 182 -3.96 19.65 8.16
C PHE A 182 -5.06 19.27 7.17
N LEU A 183 -5.78 20.28 6.67
CA LEU A 183 -6.96 20.09 5.82
C LEU A 183 -6.95 20.91 4.51
N THR A 184 -6.01 21.85 4.35
CA THR A 184 -6.00 22.72 3.17
C THR A 184 -5.30 22.05 1.98
N SER A 185 -5.69 22.40 0.76
CA SER A 185 -5.02 21.95 -0.47
C SER A 185 -3.51 22.21 -0.43
N ARG A 186 -3.09 23.35 0.14
CA ARG A 186 -1.66 23.68 0.33
C ARG A 186 -0.94 22.65 1.21
N HIS A 187 -1.51 22.28 2.35
CA HIS A 187 -0.88 21.28 3.24
C HIS A 187 -0.82 19.91 2.59
N LEU A 188 -1.87 19.51 1.88
CA LEU A 188 -1.93 18.25 1.15
C LEU A 188 -0.86 18.21 0.05
N ARG A 189 -0.77 19.26 -0.76
CA ARG A 189 0.25 19.42 -1.81
C ARG A 189 1.66 19.35 -1.24
N GLU A 190 1.95 20.12 -0.19
CA GLU A 190 3.29 20.13 0.42
C GLU A 190 3.70 18.73 0.90
N ARG A 191 2.77 17.97 1.50
CA ARG A 191 3.02 16.62 1.98
C ARG A 191 3.25 15.62 0.85
N LEU A 192 2.45 15.69 -0.22
CA LEU A 192 2.58 14.83 -1.39
C LEU A 192 3.88 15.11 -2.15
N MET A 193 4.24 16.38 -2.31
CA MET A 193 5.49 16.78 -2.96
C MET A 193 6.72 16.38 -2.14
N ARG A 194 6.63 16.37 -0.80
CA ARG A 194 7.67 15.82 0.08
C ARG A 194 7.83 14.32 -0.10
N GLU A 195 6.72 13.58 -0.26
CA GLU A 195 6.76 12.13 -0.48
C GLU A 195 7.48 11.76 -1.78
N LEU A 196 7.31 12.54 -2.86
CA LEU A 196 8.01 12.33 -4.12
C LEU A 196 9.55 12.37 -3.99
N GLN A 197 10.08 12.97 -2.93
CA GLN A 197 11.53 13.10 -2.74
C GLN A 197 12.18 11.81 -2.25
N SER A 198 11.45 10.97 -1.52
CA SER A 198 11.90 9.67 -1.02
C SER A 198 11.31 8.51 -1.82
N ASN A 199 10.11 8.67 -2.36
CA ASN A 199 9.34 7.61 -2.96
C ASN A 199 9.32 7.69 -4.49
N VAL A 200 10.29 7.02 -5.11
CA VAL A 200 10.47 7.03 -6.57
C VAL A 200 9.36 6.30 -7.33
N ALA A 201 8.58 5.47 -6.63
CA ALA A 201 7.44 4.74 -7.19
C ALA A 201 6.16 5.58 -7.28
N LEU A 202 6.12 6.71 -6.57
CA LEU A 202 4.96 7.59 -6.51
C LEU A 202 5.01 8.63 -7.63
N ARG A 203 3.87 8.96 -8.22
CA ARG A 203 3.69 10.12 -9.09
C ARG A 203 2.51 10.94 -8.58
N VAL A 204 2.65 12.26 -8.59
CA VAL A 204 1.59 13.18 -8.16
C VAL A 204 1.37 14.19 -9.27
N GLU A 205 0.15 14.25 -9.76
CA GLU A 205 -0.30 15.17 -10.81
C GLU A 205 -1.34 16.13 -10.21
N GLU A 206 -1.22 17.41 -10.54
CA GLU A 206 -2.27 18.38 -10.25
C GLU A 206 -3.44 18.15 -11.22
N THR A 207 -4.67 18.16 -10.71
CA THR A 207 -5.88 18.00 -11.55
C THR A 207 -6.44 19.35 -12.00
N ASP A 208 -7.50 19.33 -12.81
CA ASP A 208 -8.25 20.55 -13.18
C ASP A 208 -8.85 21.26 -11.95
N SER A 209 -9.01 20.55 -10.83
CA SER A 209 -9.44 21.11 -9.56
C SER A 209 -8.24 21.42 -8.67
N ALA A 210 -8.17 22.66 -8.17
CA ALA A 210 -7.16 23.08 -7.21
C ALA A 210 -7.22 22.32 -5.87
N ASP A 211 -8.32 21.60 -5.61
CA ASP A 211 -8.55 20.86 -4.38
C ASP A 211 -8.37 19.34 -4.53
N ALA A 212 -7.90 18.87 -5.70
CA ALA A 212 -7.67 17.46 -5.97
C ALA A 212 -6.31 17.20 -6.63
N PHE A 213 -5.62 16.17 -6.15
CA PHE A 213 -4.34 15.71 -6.66
C PHE A 213 -4.46 14.25 -7.05
N LYS A 214 -4.09 13.91 -8.29
CA LYS A 214 -4.07 12.53 -8.75
C LYS A 214 -2.75 11.90 -8.33
N VAL A 215 -2.83 10.91 -7.44
CA VAL A 215 -1.68 10.23 -6.85
C VAL A 215 -1.63 8.80 -7.39
N SER A 216 -0.51 8.46 -8.01
CA SER A 216 -0.29 7.18 -8.67
C SER A 216 0.82 6.39 -7.99
N GLY A 217 0.61 5.11 -7.77
CA GLY A 217 1.56 4.21 -7.10
C GLY A 217 1.57 2.80 -7.70
N ARG A 218 2.52 1.97 -7.24
CA ARG A 218 2.73 0.58 -7.70
C ARG A 218 1.59 -0.40 -7.38
N GLY A 219 0.73 -0.07 -6.43
CA GLY A 219 -0.22 -1.03 -5.85
C GLY A 219 -1.18 -0.35 -4.89
N GLU A 220 -2.30 -1.03 -4.60
CA GLU A 220 -3.29 -0.57 -3.62
C GLU A 220 -2.65 -0.43 -2.23
N LEU A 221 -1.88 -1.43 -1.81
CA LEU A 221 -1.18 -1.43 -0.51
C LEU A 221 -0.21 -0.25 -0.38
N HIS A 222 0.49 0.11 -1.45
CA HIS A 222 1.42 1.24 -1.45
C HIS A 222 0.69 2.56 -1.15
N LEU A 223 -0.45 2.80 -1.80
CA LEU A 223 -1.27 4.00 -1.56
C LEU A 223 -1.92 3.96 -0.16
N THR A 224 -2.42 2.81 0.28
CA THR A 224 -2.98 2.63 1.64
C THR A 224 -1.96 2.97 2.73
N ILE A 225 -0.68 2.59 2.57
CA ILE A 225 0.40 2.94 3.51
C ILE A 225 0.61 4.47 3.55
N LEU A 226 0.67 5.13 2.40
CA LEU A 226 0.82 6.59 2.33
C LEU A 226 -0.35 7.28 3.04
N ILE A 227 -1.57 6.86 2.75
CA ILE A 227 -2.80 7.40 3.35
C ILE A 227 -2.80 7.19 4.87
N GLU A 228 -2.48 5.99 5.35
CA GLU A 228 -2.42 5.68 6.78
C GLU A 228 -1.33 6.47 7.50
N THR A 229 -0.18 6.68 6.84
CA THR A 229 0.91 7.50 7.38
C THR A 229 0.45 8.95 7.53
N MET A 230 -0.17 9.53 6.49
CA MET A 230 -0.73 10.88 6.55
C MET A 230 -1.84 11.01 7.60
N ARG A 231 -2.69 9.98 7.73
CA ARG A 231 -3.73 9.91 8.77
C ARG A 231 -3.13 10.01 10.17
N ARG A 232 -2.04 9.27 10.45
CA ARG A 232 -1.31 9.31 11.73
C ARG A 232 -0.58 10.62 11.97
N GLU A 233 -0.13 11.30 10.91
CA GLU A 233 0.47 12.63 10.98
C GLU A 233 -0.53 13.75 11.33
N GLY A 234 -1.83 13.48 11.28
CA GLY A 234 -2.87 14.46 11.60
C GLY A 234 -3.55 15.11 10.39
N TYR A 235 -3.36 14.55 9.19
CA TYR A 235 -4.04 15.02 7.98
C TYR A 235 -5.50 14.56 7.95
N GLU A 236 -6.33 15.41 7.35
CA GLU A 236 -7.73 15.12 7.09
C GLU A 236 -8.05 15.45 5.63
N PHE A 237 -8.47 14.44 4.88
CA PHE A 237 -8.67 14.51 3.44
C PHE A 237 -9.63 13.41 2.98
N MET A 238 -10.00 13.43 1.70
CA MET A 238 -10.80 12.39 1.08
C MET A 238 -10.02 11.70 -0.03
N VAL A 239 -10.37 10.45 -0.32
CA VAL A 239 -9.81 9.70 -1.45
C VAL A 239 -10.91 9.14 -2.34
N SER A 240 -10.65 9.17 -3.65
CA SER A 240 -11.52 8.57 -4.67
C SER A 240 -11.26 7.08 -4.86
N GLN A 241 -12.10 6.46 -5.69
CA GLN A 241 -11.94 5.06 -6.02
C GLN A 241 -10.62 4.84 -6.79
N PRO A 242 -9.85 3.78 -6.47
CA PRO A 242 -8.67 3.43 -7.24
C PRO A 242 -9.03 3.05 -8.67
N ARG A 243 -8.23 3.55 -9.60
CA ARG A 243 -8.32 3.30 -11.04
C ARG A 243 -6.99 2.80 -11.56
N VAL A 244 -7.04 1.87 -12.51
CA VAL A 244 -5.82 1.42 -13.19
C VAL A 244 -5.35 2.46 -14.20
N ILE A 245 -4.04 2.57 -14.36
CA ILE A 245 -3.42 3.46 -15.34
C ILE A 245 -3.39 2.74 -16.67
N THR A 246 -4.29 3.12 -17.57
CA THR A 246 -4.36 2.58 -18.93
C THR A 246 -3.31 3.24 -19.85
N ARG A 247 -2.82 2.49 -20.84
CA ARG A 247 -1.86 2.96 -21.84
C ARG A 247 -2.34 2.58 -23.23
N GLU A 248 -2.02 3.41 -24.22
CA GLU A 248 -2.21 3.03 -25.61
C GLU A 248 -0.92 2.37 -26.12
N ILE A 249 -1.02 1.10 -26.53
CA ILE A 249 0.09 0.32 -27.08
C ILE A 249 -0.36 -0.17 -28.45
N ASP A 250 0.36 0.21 -29.51
CA ASP A 250 0.04 -0.14 -30.90
C ASP A 250 -1.41 0.19 -31.33
N GLY A 251 -1.97 1.30 -30.81
CA GLY A 251 -3.34 1.75 -31.08
C GLY A 251 -4.44 1.02 -30.29
N VAL A 252 -4.06 0.16 -29.33
CA VAL A 252 -4.99 -0.57 -28.46
C VAL A 252 -4.90 -0.03 -27.04
N LEU A 253 -6.05 0.21 -26.41
CA LEU A 253 -6.11 0.56 -25.00
C LEU A 253 -5.79 -0.68 -24.16
N CYS A 254 -4.68 -0.61 -23.42
CA CYS A 254 -4.17 -1.64 -22.55
C CYS A 254 -4.26 -1.23 -21.08
N GLU A 255 -4.43 -2.21 -20.21
CA GLU A 255 -4.43 -2.08 -18.75
C GLU A 255 -3.37 -3.02 -18.15
N PRO A 256 -2.92 -2.76 -16.90
CA PRO A 256 -1.98 -3.64 -16.23
C PRO A 256 -2.66 -4.96 -15.81
N TYR A 257 -2.01 -6.07 -16.13
CA TYR A 257 -2.33 -7.41 -15.66
C TYR A 257 -1.32 -7.86 -14.61
N GLU A 258 -1.81 -8.63 -13.66
CA GLU A 258 -1.04 -9.20 -12.57
C GLU A 258 -1.14 -10.73 -12.60
N GLU A 259 -0.06 -11.38 -12.20
CA GLU A 259 -0.09 -12.80 -11.91
C GLU A 259 -0.53 -12.99 -10.46
N LEU A 260 -1.73 -13.55 -10.29
CA LEU A 260 -2.35 -13.87 -9.02
C LEU A 260 -2.10 -15.34 -8.67
N THR A 261 -1.33 -15.59 -7.62
CA THR A 261 -1.06 -16.92 -7.07
C THR A 261 -1.87 -17.13 -5.79
N ILE A 262 -2.68 -18.18 -5.75
CA ILE A 262 -3.54 -18.51 -4.61
C ILE A 262 -3.25 -19.94 -4.17
N ASP A 263 -2.92 -20.10 -2.88
CA ASP A 263 -2.80 -21.41 -2.23
C ASP A 263 -4.02 -21.61 -1.31
N VAL A 264 -4.86 -22.61 -1.61
CA VAL A 264 -6.06 -22.92 -0.82
C VAL A 264 -6.27 -24.41 -0.63
N PRO A 265 -6.93 -24.84 0.46
CA PRO A 265 -7.41 -26.21 0.59
C PRO A 265 -8.35 -26.59 -0.56
N GLU A 266 -8.33 -27.86 -0.99
CA GLU A 266 -9.12 -28.37 -2.13
C GLU A 266 -10.61 -27.99 -2.06
N ASN A 267 -11.19 -27.97 -0.85
CA ASN A 267 -12.60 -27.65 -0.61
C ASN A 267 -13.01 -26.23 -1.03
N TYR A 268 -12.05 -25.30 -1.17
CA TYR A 268 -12.31 -23.90 -1.53
C TYR A 268 -11.92 -23.56 -2.98
N VAL A 269 -11.30 -24.49 -3.72
CA VAL A 269 -10.82 -24.25 -5.09
C VAL A 269 -11.94 -23.75 -6.00
N GLY A 270 -13.10 -24.42 -5.98
CA GLY A 270 -14.26 -24.02 -6.80
C GLY A 270 -14.73 -22.60 -6.50
N THR A 271 -14.85 -22.26 -5.21
CA THR A 271 -15.27 -20.91 -4.75
C THR A 271 -14.28 -19.83 -5.20
N VAL A 272 -12.98 -20.12 -5.13
CA VAL A 272 -11.93 -19.19 -5.56
C VAL A 272 -11.99 -18.97 -7.07
N ILE A 273 -12.08 -20.05 -7.86
CA ILE A 273 -12.15 -19.97 -9.33
C ILE A 273 -13.37 -19.14 -9.77
N GLU A 274 -14.53 -19.35 -9.14
CA GLU A 274 -15.73 -18.54 -9.43
C GLU A 274 -15.53 -17.07 -9.06
N GLY A 275 -14.94 -16.81 -7.88
CA GLY A 275 -14.68 -15.46 -7.37
C GLY A 275 -13.74 -14.65 -8.26
N VAL A 276 -12.61 -15.22 -8.69
CA VAL A 276 -11.66 -14.55 -9.60
C VAL A 276 -12.17 -14.54 -11.05
N GLY A 277 -12.91 -15.56 -11.47
CA GLY A 277 -13.49 -15.65 -12.81
C GLY A 277 -14.49 -14.52 -13.09
N ALA A 278 -15.33 -14.16 -12.13
CA ALA A 278 -16.22 -12.99 -12.21
C ALA A 278 -15.44 -11.66 -12.40
N ARG A 279 -14.16 -11.64 -12.02
CA ARG A 279 -13.25 -10.51 -12.11
C ARG A 279 -12.32 -10.58 -13.34
N ARG A 280 -12.69 -11.39 -14.34
CA ARG A 280 -11.96 -11.58 -15.61
C ARG A 280 -10.56 -12.18 -15.44
N ALA A 281 -10.36 -12.98 -14.40
CA ALA A 281 -9.14 -13.76 -14.26
C ALA A 281 -9.13 -14.96 -15.22
N GLU A 282 -7.98 -15.22 -15.84
CA GLU A 282 -7.70 -16.36 -16.69
C GLU A 282 -6.81 -17.34 -15.93
N LEU A 283 -7.24 -18.59 -15.76
CA LEU A 283 -6.43 -19.62 -15.11
C LEU A 283 -5.26 -20.00 -16.02
N LEU A 284 -4.04 -19.80 -15.54
CA LEU A 284 -2.80 -20.18 -16.24
C LEU A 284 -2.39 -21.61 -15.88
N GLU A 285 -2.38 -21.90 -14.58
CA GLU A 285 -1.83 -23.14 -14.05
C GLU A 285 -2.56 -23.52 -12.75
N MET A 286 -2.73 -24.83 -12.55
CA MET A 286 -3.26 -25.41 -11.32
C MET A 286 -2.39 -26.60 -10.94
N GLU A 287 -1.83 -26.53 -9.74
CA GLU A 287 -0.96 -27.57 -9.19
C GLU A 287 -1.54 -28.06 -7.86
N VAL A 288 -1.75 -29.37 -7.75
CA VAL A 288 -2.22 -29.99 -6.51
C VAL A 288 -1.00 -30.38 -5.69
N GLY A 289 -0.78 -29.65 -4.59
CA GLY A 289 0.30 -29.92 -3.65
C GLY A 289 0.04 -31.17 -2.82
N GLY A 290 1.12 -31.87 -2.44
CA GLY A 290 1.05 -33.07 -1.60
C GLY A 290 0.61 -32.81 -0.15
N ASP A 291 0.52 -31.55 0.27
CA ASP A 291 0.12 -31.10 1.60
C ASP A 291 -1.39 -30.87 1.77
N GLY A 292 -2.19 -31.19 0.74
CA GLY A 292 -3.64 -30.99 0.72
C GLY A 292 -4.07 -29.55 0.35
N LYS A 293 -3.14 -28.73 -0.13
CA LYS A 293 -3.42 -27.43 -0.74
C LYS A 293 -3.26 -27.51 -2.25
N THR A 294 -4.02 -26.69 -2.94
CA THR A 294 -3.92 -26.48 -4.38
C THR A 294 -3.40 -25.08 -4.63
N ARG A 295 -2.34 -24.97 -5.42
CA ARG A 295 -1.81 -23.71 -5.94
C ARG A 295 -2.50 -23.40 -7.27
N LEU A 296 -3.04 -22.20 -7.38
CA LEU A 296 -3.71 -21.69 -8.56
C LEU A 296 -3.00 -20.43 -9.03
N ARG A 297 -2.57 -20.39 -10.29
CA ARG A 297 -1.99 -19.18 -10.91
C ARG A 297 -2.96 -18.63 -11.94
N PHE A 298 -3.27 -17.36 -11.82
CA PHE A 298 -4.17 -16.64 -12.73
C PHE A 298 -3.48 -15.43 -13.32
N ARG A 299 -3.83 -15.10 -14.56
CA ARG A 299 -3.63 -13.77 -15.14
C ARG A 299 -4.89 -12.96 -14.90
N ILE A 300 -4.81 -11.87 -14.14
CA ILE A 300 -5.97 -11.05 -13.75
C ILE A 300 -5.69 -9.58 -14.05
N PRO A 301 -6.64 -8.80 -14.60
CA PRO A 301 -6.47 -7.35 -14.68
C PRO A 301 -6.36 -6.76 -13.26
N ALA A 302 -5.43 -5.84 -13.03
CA ALA A 302 -5.20 -5.26 -11.69
C ALA A 302 -6.48 -4.66 -11.08
N ARG A 303 -7.39 -4.13 -11.93
CA ARG A 303 -8.68 -3.58 -11.50
C ARG A 303 -9.63 -4.61 -10.88
N GLY A 304 -9.42 -5.89 -11.19
CA GLY A 304 -10.16 -7.03 -10.67
C GLY A 304 -9.73 -7.40 -9.26
N LEU A 305 -8.51 -7.04 -8.84
CA LEU A 305 -8.01 -7.31 -7.50
C LEU A 305 -8.59 -6.39 -6.43
N PHE A 306 -9.10 -5.21 -6.80
CA PHE A 306 -9.61 -4.22 -5.83
C PHE A 306 -10.73 -4.82 -4.97
N GLY A 307 -10.52 -4.77 -3.65
CA GLY A 307 -11.41 -5.34 -2.64
C GLY A 307 -11.50 -6.88 -2.61
N TYR A 308 -10.86 -7.60 -3.54
CA TYR A 308 -10.98 -9.07 -3.62
C TYR A 308 -10.33 -9.77 -2.42
N ARG A 309 -9.28 -9.18 -1.83
CA ARG A 309 -8.59 -9.76 -0.67
C ARG A 309 -9.56 -10.07 0.48
N THR A 310 -10.50 -9.18 0.75
CA THR A 310 -11.48 -9.31 1.84
C THR A 310 -12.52 -10.39 1.53
N ASP A 311 -13.00 -10.43 0.28
CA ASP A 311 -13.89 -11.48 -0.21
C ASP A 311 -13.21 -12.85 -0.16
N PHE A 312 -11.93 -12.92 -0.53
CA PHE A 312 -11.10 -14.11 -0.52
C PHE A 312 -10.88 -14.64 0.90
N LEU A 313 -10.50 -13.78 1.86
CA LEU A 313 -10.33 -14.18 3.25
C LEU A 313 -11.65 -14.67 3.86
N THR A 314 -12.77 -14.04 3.51
CA THR A 314 -14.09 -14.46 4.00
C THR A 314 -14.50 -15.82 3.40
N SER A 315 -14.36 -16.00 2.09
CA SER A 315 -14.75 -17.22 1.38
C SER A 315 -13.89 -18.43 1.74
N THR A 316 -12.60 -18.22 2.03
CA THR A 316 -11.66 -19.28 2.45
C THR A 316 -11.57 -19.43 3.97
N ARG A 317 -12.36 -18.65 4.74
CA ARG A 317 -12.31 -18.59 6.21
C ARG A 317 -10.90 -18.33 6.75
N GLY A 318 -10.11 -17.54 6.02
CA GLY A 318 -8.73 -17.17 6.35
C GLY A 318 -7.70 -18.29 6.18
N THR A 319 -8.08 -19.43 5.60
CA THR A 319 -7.13 -20.55 5.38
C THR A 319 -6.35 -20.44 4.07
N GLY A 320 -6.77 -19.55 3.18
CA GLY A 320 -6.11 -19.30 1.91
C GLY A 320 -4.98 -18.27 2.01
N VAL A 321 -3.98 -18.43 1.14
CA VAL A 321 -2.91 -17.46 0.94
C VAL A 321 -3.04 -16.88 -0.46
N LEU A 322 -2.91 -15.56 -0.58
CA LEU A 322 -3.04 -14.82 -1.83
C LEU A 322 -1.80 -13.95 -2.02
N HIS A 323 -1.16 -14.11 -3.17
CA HIS A 323 -0.04 -13.31 -3.64
C HIS A 323 -0.34 -12.80 -5.04
N HIS A 324 0.11 -11.60 -5.36
CA HIS A 324 0.03 -11.09 -6.71
C HIS A 324 1.28 -10.26 -7.04
N GLN A 325 1.66 -10.26 -8.31
CA GLN A 325 2.76 -9.46 -8.83
C GLN A 325 2.42 -8.93 -10.21
N PHE A 326 2.94 -7.75 -10.56
CA PHE A 326 2.80 -7.21 -11.90
C PHE A 326 3.38 -8.18 -12.94
N MET A 327 2.63 -8.43 -14.01
CA MET A 327 3.02 -9.34 -15.09
C MET A 327 3.31 -8.55 -16.35
N GLU A 328 2.32 -7.84 -16.89
CA GLU A 328 2.41 -7.16 -18.18
C GLU A 328 1.29 -6.12 -18.37
N TYR A 329 1.38 -5.33 -19.43
CA TYR A 329 0.24 -4.58 -19.96
C TYR A 329 -0.42 -5.39 -21.07
N GLY A 330 -1.74 -5.52 -21.02
CA GLY A 330 -2.53 -6.23 -22.03
C GLY A 330 -3.83 -5.51 -22.36
N PRO A 331 -4.56 -5.92 -23.42
CA PRO A 331 -5.82 -5.28 -23.81
C PRO A 331 -6.85 -5.28 -22.68
N VAL A 332 -7.67 -4.24 -22.61
CA VAL A 332 -8.72 -4.09 -21.59
C VAL A 332 -9.69 -5.29 -21.63
N ALA A 333 -9.84 -5.99 -20.50
CA ALA A 333 -10.58 -7.27 -20.36
C ALA A 333 -12.12 -7.15 -20.47
N GLY A 334 -12.68 -6.01 -20.88
CA GLY A 334 -14.12 -5.70 -20.81
C GLY A 334 -14.55 -5.19 -19.43
N GLU A 335 -15.84 -5.26 -19.09
CA GLU A 335 -16.34 -4.81 -17.77
C GLU A 335 -16.05 -5.84 -16.65
N VAL A 336 -15.66 -5.30 -15.49
CA VAL A 336 -15.39 -6.05 -14.25
C VAL A 336 -16.47 -5.68 -13.24
N THR A 337 -17.26 -6.67 -12.81
CA THR A 337 -18.29 -6.46 -11.78
C THR A 337 -17.63 -6.36 -10.41
N ARG A 338 -17.71 -5.19 -9.76
CA ARG A 338 -17.15 -4.96 -8.41
C ARG A 338 -18.18 -5.15 -7.31
N ARG A 339 -19.08 -4.17 -7.17
CA ARG A 339 -20.12 -4.14 -6.13
C ARG A 339 -21.49 -4.31 -6.78
N THR A 340 -22.20 -5.36 -6.38
CA THR A 340 -23.56 -5.66 -6.85
C THR A 340 -24.64 -5.11 -5.92
N ARG A 341 -24.27 -4.71 -4.70
CA ARG A 341 -25.16 -4.16 -3.68
C ARG A 341 -25.09 -2.63 -3.64
N GLY A 342 -26.22 -2.01 -3.34
CA GLY A 342 -26.33 -0.57 -3.13
C GLY A 342 -25.91 -0.18 -1.71
N VAL A 343 -25.79 1.12 -1.47
CA VAL A 343 -25.43 1.67 -0.16
C VAL A 343 -26.62 2.30 0.56
N MET A 344 -26.57 2.27 1.89
CA MET A 344 -27.47 3.04 2.74
C MET A 344 -26.87 4.39 3.09
N ILE A 345 -27.61 5.46 2.79
CA ILE A 345 -27.11 6.83 2.82
C ILE A 345 -27.92 7.64 3.82
N SER A 346 -27.27 8.28 4.77
CA SER A 346 -27.94 9.10 5.77
C SER A 346 -28.61 10.31 5.11
N MET A 347 -29.87 10.55 5.49
CA MET A 347 -30.66 11.69 5.03
C MET A 347 -30.35 12.97 5.82
N ASN A 348 -29.98 12.86 7.10
CA ASN A 348 -29.91 14.01 8.00
C ASN A 348 -28.63 13.97 8.84
N GLN A 349 -28.25 15.13 9.37
CA GLN A 349 -27.20 15.24 10.37
C GLN A 349 -27.72 14.96 11.78
N GLY A 350 -26.95 14.24 12.59
CA GLY A 350 -27.25 13.98 14.00
C GLY A 350 -26.62 12.70 14.53
N LEU A 351 -27.02 12.27 15.73
CA LEU A 351 -26.55 11.03 16.34
C LEU A 351 -27.42 9.85 15.90
N SER A 352 -26.78 8.77 15.45
CA SER A 352 -27.44 7.50 15.15
C SER A 352 -28.13 6.94 16.40
N LYS A 353 -29.36 6.43 16.21
CA LYS A 353 -30.20 5.92 17.30
C LYS A 353 -30.42 4.42 17.14
N GLY A 354 -30.30 3.67 18.25
CA GLY A 354 -30.50 2.21 18.25
C GLY A 354 -31.85 1.78 17.67
N PHE A 355 -32.92 2.54 17.92
CA PHE A 355 -34.24 2.29 17.32
C PHE A 355 -34.26 2.36 15.79
N ALA A 356 -33.49 3.27 15.18
CA ALA A 356 -33.41 3.35 13.73
C ALA A 356 -32.54 2.21 13.16
N ILE A 357 -31.45 1.89 13.84
CA ILE A 357 -30.52 0.79 13.49
C ILE A 357 -31.26 -0.56 13.51
N GLU A 358 -32.06 -0.83 14.54
CA GLU A 358 -32.85 -2.06 14.69
C GLU A 358 -33.77 -2.31 13.48
N GLY A 359 -34.50 -1.28 13.02
CA GLY A 359 -35.38 -1.44 11.85
C GLY A 359 -34.63 -1.55 10.52
N LEU A 360 -33.40 -1.05 10.44
CA LEU A 360 -32.59 -1.08 9.22
C LEU A 360 -31.79 -2.38 9.10
N GLN A 361 -31.24 -2.91 10.19
CA GLN A 361 -30.39 -4.10 10.18
C GLN A 361 -31.09 -5.39 9.71
N GLU A 362 -32.43 -5.44 9.67
CA GLU A 362 -33.17 -6.58 9.09
C GLU A 362 -32.94 -6.73 7.58
N ARG A 363 -32.55 -5.65 6.88
CA ARG A 363 -32.44 -5.59 5.41
C ARG A 363 -31.10 -5.04 4.94
N SER A 364 -30.16 -4.87 5.85
CA SER A 364 -28.87 -4.23 5.58
C SER A 364 -27.81 -4.67 6.58
N GLU A 365 -26.56 -4.56 6.15
CA GLU A 365 -25.41 -4.64 7.04
C GLU A 365 -24.95 -3.21 7.37
N LEU A 366 -24.90 -2.85 8.65
CA LEU A 366 -24.56 -1.47 9.06
C LEU A 366 -23.06 -1.32 9.33
N PHE A 367 -22.51 -0.17 8.96
CA PHE A 367 -21.11 0.19 9.19
C PHE A 367 -20.91 0.99 10.48
N ILE A 368 -22.01 1.49 11.07
CA ILE A 368 -21.97 2.30 12.28
C ILE A 368 -22.88 1.73 13.38
N GLY A 369 -22.43 1.87 14.63
CA GLY A 369 -23.22 1.55 15.81
C GLY A 369 -24.08 2.73 16.29
N PRO A 370 -24.83 2.56 17.39
CA PRO A 370 -25.61 3.63 18.00
C PRO A 370 -24.71 4.71 18.62
N GLY A 371 -25.13 5.97 18.58
CA GLY A 371 -24.41 7.10 19.18
C GLY A 371 -23.28 7.67 18.31
N VAL A 372 -23.09 7.17 17.09
CA VAL A 372 -22.16 7.73 16.10
C VAL A 372 -22.79 8.96 15.44
N GLU A 373 -22.04 10.06 15.33
CA GLU A 373 -22.46 11.25 14.57
C GLU A 373 -22.42 10.97 13.07
N VAL A 374 -23.50 11.34 12.38
CA VAL A 374 -23.65 11.22 10.93
C VAL A 374 -24.06 12.56 10.31
N TYR A 375 -23.85 12.71 9.00
CA TYR A 375 -24.31 13.85 8.20
C TYR A 375 -25.03 13.38 6.93
N GLU A 376 -25.74 14.30 6.25
CA GLU A 376 -26.43 13.99 5.00
C GLU A 376 -25.44 13.54 3.91
N GLY A 377 -25.69 12.41 3.27
CA GLY A 377 -24.81 11.87 2.22
C GLY A 377 -23.71 10.93 2.72
N MET A 378 -23.54 10.78 4.04
CA MET A 378 -22.68 9.77 4.65
C MET A 378 -23.28 8.37 4.42
N ILE A 379 -22.45 7.41 4.00
CA ILE A 379 -22.82 6.00 3.86
C ILE A 379 -22.72 5.34 5.23
N VAL A 380 -23.79 4.69 5.65
CA VAL A 380 -23.96 4.13 6.99
C VAL A 380 -24.14 2.61 6.99
N GLY A 381 -24.21 1.99 5.81
CA GLY A 381 -24.33 0.54 5.65
C GLY A 381 -24.44 0.11 4.19
N GLU A 382 -24.49 -1.20 3.98
CA GLU A 382 -24.73 -1.88 2.71
C GLU A 382 -26.18 -2.37 2.64
N ASN A 383 -26.85 -2.11 1.51
CA ASN A 383 -28.19 -2.59 1.26
C ASN A 383 -28.17 -4.05 0.79
N SER A 384 -29.17 -4.84 1.16
CA SER A 384 -29.35 -6.21 0.65
C SER A 384 -29.68 -6.29 -0.85
N ARG A 385 -30.07 -5.15 -1.45
CA ARG A 385 -30.39 -5.00 -2.88
C ARG A 385 -29.34 -4.14 -3.57
N ASP A 386 -29.36 -4.14 -4.90
CA ASP A 386 -28.47 -3.38 -5.78
C ASP A 386 -28.70 -1.87 -5.77
N ASN A 387 -29.90 -1.41 -5.39
CA ASN A 387 -30.23 0.01 -5.40
C ASN A 387 -29.77 0.75 -4.12
N ASP A 388 -29.32 1.99 -4.28
CA ASP A 388 -29.04 2.87 -3.15
C ASP A 388 -30.32 3.25 -2.39
N LEU A 389 -30.22 3.36 -1.06
CA LEU A 389 -31.34 3.69 -0.19
C LEU A 389 -31.00 4.86 0.74
N VAL A 390 -31.74 5.96 0.62
CA VAL A 390 -31.64 7.08 1.56
C VAL A 390 -32.45 6.76 2.82
N VAL A 391 -31.79 6.74 3.97
CA VAL A 391 -32.35 6.32 5.26
C VAL A 391 -32.21 7.40 6.32
N ASN A 392 -33.16 7.42 7.26
CA ASN A 392 -33.08 8.29 8.43
C ASN A 392 -32.61 7.50 9.66
N ILE A 393 -31.29 7.47 9.88
CA ILE A 393 -30.65 6.75 10.99
C ILE A 393 -30.68 7.52 12.32
N THR A 394 -31.10 8.78 12.31
CA THR A 394 -31.21 9.64 13.52
C THR A 394 -32.61 9.60 14.15
N ARG A 395 -33.52 8.79 13.58
CA ARG A 395 -34.92 8.70 14.00
C ARG A 395 -35.05 8.18 15.43
N ALA A 396 -35.63 9.00 16.31
CA ALA A 396 -36.03 8.60 17.65
C ALA A 396 -37.36 7.81 17.65
N LYS A 397 -37.53 6.94 18.66
CA LYS A 397 -38.79 6.26 18.95
C LYS A 397 -39.85 7.31 19.28
N LYS A 398 -40.99 7.32 18.58
CA LYS A 398 -42.12 8.18 18.94
C LYS A 398 -42.69 7.70 20.29
N LEU A 399 -42.64 8.54 21.30
CA LEU A 399 -43.30 8.30 22.58
C LEU A 399 -44.81 8.40 22.38
N THR A 400 -45.49 7.28 22.17
CA THR A 400 -46.94 7.22 22.34
C THR A 400 -47.22 7.20 23.85
N ASN A 401 -48.08 8.09 24.33
CA ASN A 401 -48.54 8.20 25.73
C ASN A 401 -49.37 6.97 26.18
N MET A 402 -48.86 5.77 25.95
CA MET A 402 -49.43 4.53 26.45
C MET A 402 -48.48 3.99 27.50
N ARG A 403 -48.92 4.05 28.76
CA ARG A 403 -48.26 3.45 29.92
C ARG A 403 -47.98 1.97 29.61
N ALA A 404 -46.73 1.66 29.28
CA ALA A 404 -46.19 0.31 29.37
C ALA A 404 -45.21 0.29 30.55
N SER A 405 -45.77 0.20 31.76
CA SER A 405 -45.07 -0.51 32.83
C SER A 405 -44.81 -1.93 32.31
N THR A 406 -43.56 -2.39 32.38
CA THR A 406 -43.04 -3.70 31.92
C THR A 406 -42.69 -3.81 30.43
N SER A 407 -41.53 -3.26 30.04
CA SER A 407 -40.43 -3.95 29.31
C SER A 407 -39.53 -2.90 28.64
N ASP A 408 -38.41 -2.58 29.27
CA ASP A 408 -37.23 -2.16 28.51
C ASP A 408 -36.81 -3.39 27.69
N ILE A 409 -37.45 -3.61 26.54
CA ILE A 409 -36.99 -4.59 25.55
C ILE A 409 -35.60 -4.12 25.15
N SER A 410 -34.59 -4.85 25.59
CA SER A 410 -33.21 -4.62 25.18
C SER A 410 -33.16 -4.72 23.66
N ILE A 411 -32.89 -3.60 22.99
CA ILE A 411 -32.74 -3.55 21.54
C ILE A 411 -31.53 -4.43 21.18
N ALA A 412 -31.77 -5.54 20.47
CA ALA A 412 -30.73 -6.45 20.04
C ALA A 412 -30.10 -5.91 18.74
N LEU A 413 -28.95 -5.25 18.87
CA LEU A 413 -28.23 -4.70 17.72
C LEU A 413 -27.14 -5.65 17.27
N THR A 414 -27.07 -5.87 15.95
CA THR A 414 -25.94 -6.60 15.36
C THR A 414 -24.71 -5.71 15.41
N PRO A 415 -23.53 -6.23 15.81
CA PRO A 415 -22.28 -5.46 15.76
C PRO A 415 -22.06 -4.90 14.34
N PRO A 416 -21.73 -3.60 14.20
CA PRO A 416 -21.50 -3.02 12.89
C PRO A 416 -20.24 -3.61 12.25
N ARG A 417 -20.26 -3.75 10.93
CA ARG A 417 -19.08 -4.14 10.15
C ARG A 417 -18.09 -2.98 10.14
N THR A 418 -16.98 -3.16 10.84
CA THR A 418 -15.87 -2.21 10.82
C THR A 418 -15.02 -2.42 9.57
N MET A 419 -14.91 -1.41 8.72
CA MET A 419 -14.07 -1.45 7.53
C MET A 419 -12.67 -0.94 7.85
N SER A 420 -11.64 -1.68 7.43
CA SER A 420 -10.29 -1.15 7.35
C SER A 420 -10.16 -0.10 6.23
N LEU A 421 -9.04 0.60 6.18
CA LEU A 421 -8.78 1.55 5.09
C LEU A 421 -8.73 0.87 3.72
N GLU A 422 -8.10 -0.31 3.64
CA GLU A 422 -8.04 -1.13 2.42
C GLU A 422 -9.45 -1.56 2.01
N ASP A 423 -10.26 -2.05 2.95
CA ASP A 423 -11.66 -2.41 2.69
C ASP A 423 -12.46 -1.22 2.17
N ALA A 424 -12.31 -0.05 2.79
CA ALA A 424 -13.04 1.16 2.42
C ALA A 424 -12.69 1.62 1.00
N ILE A 425 -11.39 1.64 0.64
CA ILE A 425 -10.90 2.04 -0.68
C ILE A 425 -11.35 1.02 -1.75
N GLY A 426 -11.29 -0.28 -1.45
CA GLY A 426 -11.77 -1.33 -2.33
C GLY A 426 -13.30 -1.37 -2.49
N TYR A 427 -14.05 -0.86 -1.50
CA TYR A 427 -15.51 -0.91 -1.47
C TYR A 427 -16.21 0.24 -2.23
N ILE A 428 -15.62 1.43 -2.23
CA ILE A 428 -16.25 2.62 -2.83
C ILE A 428 -16.40 2.52 -4.35
N GLN A 429 -17.43 3.18 -4.87
CA GLN A 429 -17.68 3.37 -6.31
C GLN A 429 -17.25 4.76 -6.80
N ASP A 430 -17.31 5.00 -8.12
CA ASP A 430 -16.89 6.25 -8.75
C ASP A 430 -17.63 7.51 -8.24
N ASP A 431 -18.84 7.35 -7.70
CA ASP A 431 -19.65 8.42 -7.13
C ASP A 431 -19.49 8.54 -5.60
N GLU A 432 -18.47 7.90 -5.02
CA GLU A 432 -18.22 7.79 -3.59
C GLU A 432 -16.79 8.17 -3.23
N TYR A 433 -16.61 8.65 -2.00
CA TYR A 433 -15.30 8.96 -1.42
C TYR A 433 -15.16 8.31 -0.05
N VAL A 434 -13.91 7.97 0.30
CA VAL A 434 -13.53 7.68 1.69
C VAL A 434 -13.03 8.98 2.31
N GLU A 435 -13.71 9.46 3.35
CA GLU A 435 -13.27 10.54 4.21
C GLU A 435 -12.37 9.97 5.32
N ILE A 436 -11.17 10.54 5.44
CA ILE A 436 -10.09 10.01 6.26
C ILE A 436 -9.67 11.08 7.25
N THR A 437 -9.76 10.76 8.53
CA THR A 437 -9.33 11.62 9.64
C THR A 437 -8.40 10.83 10.58
N PRO A 438 -7.65 11.51 11.47
CA PRO A 438 -6.76 10.83 12.41
C PRO A 438 -7.45 9.82 13.33
N ALA A 439 -8.74 9.99 13.60
CA ALA A 439 -9.50 9.13 14.51
C ALA A 439 -10.57 8.27 13.81
N SER A 440 -11.01 8.65 12.61
CA SER A 440 -12.18 8.06 11.94
C SER A 440 -11.94 7.78 10.46
N LEU A 441 -12.61 6.75 9.95
CA LEU A 441 -12.79 6.49 8.53
C LEU A 441 -14.29 6.53 8.25
N ARG A 442 -14.71 7.30 7.24
CA ARG A 442 -16.12 7.45 6.88
C ARG A 442 -16.28 7.28 5.39
N LEU A 443 -17.38 6.67 4.98
CA LEU A 443 -17.77 6.57 3.58
C LEU A 443 -18.83 7.63 3.27
N ARG A 444 -18.78 8.25 2.09
CA ARG A 444 -19.79 9.23 1.65
C ARG A 444 -19.99 9.19 0.15
N LYS A 445 -21.14 9.68 -0.31
CA LYS A 445 -21.32 10.05 -1.71
C LYS A 445 -20.55 11.32 -2.05
N ARG A 446 -20.12 11.44 -3.30
CA ARG A 446 -19.53 12.65 -3.87
C ARG A 446 -20.49 13.82 -3.73
N LEU A 447 -21.73 13.65 -4.20
CA LEU A 447 -22.83 14.58 -4.03
C LEU A 447 -23.64 14.19 -2.79
N LEU A 448 -23.64 15.06 -1.78
CA LEU A 448 -24.25 14.76 -0.49
C LEU A 448 -25.78 14.74 -0.57
N LYS A 449 -26.35 15.77 -1.20
CA LYS A 449 -27.80 15.97 -1.18
C LYS A 449 -28.49 14.95 -2.08
N ALA A 450 -29.63 14.46 -1.62
CA ALA A 450 -30.36 13.42 -2.33
C ALA A 450 -30.94 13.87 -3.70
N HIS A 451 -31.22 15.17 -3.87
CA HIS A 451 -31.74 15.70 -5.13
C HIS A 451 -30.63 15.90 -6.17
N GLU A 452 -29.43 16.33 -5.75
CA GLU A 452 -28.28 16.53 -6.64
C GLU A 452 -27.77 15.21 -7.25
N ARG A 453 -28.16 14.05 -6.69
CA ARG A 453 -27.75 12.71 -7.17
C ARG A 453 -28.66 12.11 -8.25
N LYS A 454 -29.83 12.69 -8.49
CA LYS A 454 -30.82 12.15 -9.43
C LYS A 454 -30.70 12.73 -10.84
N ASP A 455 -29.97 13.83 -10.95
CA ASP A 455 -29.59 14.48 -12.20
C ASP A 455 -28.22 13.94 -12.65
#